data_AF-A0A7R8W032-F1
#
_entry.id   AF-A0A7R8W032-F1
#
_cell.length_a   1.000
_cell.length_b   1.000
_cell.length_c   1.000
_cell.angle_alpha   90.00
_cell.angle_beta   90.00
_cell.angle_gamma   90.00
#
_symmetry.space_group_name_H-M   'P 1'
#
loop_
_entity.id
_entity.type
_entity.pdbx_description
1 polymer ?
#
loop_
_entity_poly.entity_id
_entity_poly.type
_entity_poly.pdbx_seq_one_letter_code
_entity_poly.pdbx_strand_id
1 'polypeptide(L)'
;IEEDFITWKDRFWPAVCEFFGIESTGEDVSVRQYKLTEHEEVNHDRVYTGEVARLHSLKNQRPPFDAKNPFLAKIKVNRELHKSGDRSCMHIEFDIEGSKMRYETGDHVAVSPQNNEALVNRLGELLGVNLDTVFTLTNTDEESSKKHPFPCPCSYRTALTYYIDIACNPRTHIIKELIDYTKDPKDQEHLKLMSSTSTEGKQLFSKWVTQDNRNIVHILEDLPTCRPALDHLCELLPRLQPRYYSISSSPKVYPNTVHVTAVLVEYETPTGRTNKGVATTWLAAKKPKDDTEPPVVPIFIRRSQF
;
A
#
# COMPACT_ATOMS: atom_id res chain seq x y z
N ILE A 1 -6.73 17.96 -1.17
CA ILE A 1 -7.61 16.80 -0.89
C ILE A 1 -7.73 16.53 0.60
N GLU A 2 -6.65 16.19 1.34
CA GLU A 2 -6.75 15.90 2.79
C GLU A 2 -7.22 17.14 3.58
N GLU A 3 -6.58 18.30 3.36
CA GLU A 3 -6.98 19.56 4.02
C GLU A 3 -8.41 19.99 3.67
N ASP A 4 -8.83 19.77 2.42
CA ASP A 4 -10.18 20.07 1.94
C ASP A 4 -11.21 19.18 2.66
N PHE A 5 -10.91 17.88 2.80
CA PHE A 5 -11.77 16.94 3.51
C PHE A 5 -11.91 17.29 4.99
N ILE A 6 -10.81 17.61 5.68
CA ILE A 6 -10.85 18.01 7.09
C ILE A 6 -11.68 19.28 7.27
N THR A 7 -11.44 20.30 6.44
CA THR A 7 -12.16 21.57 6.50
C THR A 7 -13.66 21.40 6.22
N TRP A 8 -14.01 20.50 5.30
CA TRP A 8 -15.41 20.14 5.04
C TRP A 8 -16.03 19.37 6.23
N LYS A 9 -15.35 18.35 6.75
CA LYS A 9 -15.81 17.49 7.85
C LYS A 9 -16.14 18.30 9.11
N ASP A 10 -15.29 19.27 9.44
CA ASP A 10 -15.46 20.11 10.64
C ASP A 10 -16.66 21.05 10.54
N ARG A 11 -17.13 21.37 9.33
CA ARG A 11 -18.37 22.11 9.10
C ARG A 11 -19.58 21.20 8.97
N PHE A 12 -19.38 20.01 8.41
CA PHE A 12 -20.43 19.04 8.13
C PHE A 12 -21.11 18.54 9.40
N TRP A 13 -20.34 18.03 10.37
CA TRP A 13 -20.95 17.43 11.58
C TRP A 13 -21.73 18.42 12.44
N PRO A 14 -21.25 19.65 12.70
CA PRO A 14 -22.06 20.66 13.39
C PRO A 14 -23.38 20.96 12.66
N ALA A 15 -23.35 21.08 11.32
CA ALA A 15 -24.56 21.33 10.53
C ALA A 15 -25.55 20.14 10.60
N VAL A 16 -25.06 18.91 10.65
CA VAL A 16 -25.89 17.70 10.85
C VAL A 16 -26.54 17.73 12.23
N CYS A 17 -25.76 17.99 13.28
CA CYS A 17 -26.27 18.08 14.66
C CYS A 17 -27.35 19.16 14.79
N GLU A 18 -27.12 20.33 14.21
CA GLU A 18 -28.10 21.43 14.18
C GLU A 18 -29.39 21.02 13.44
N PHE A 19 -29.27 20.42 12.25
CA PHE A 19 -30.41 20.03 11.43
C PHE A 19 -31.28 18.95 12.09
N PHE A 20 -30.67 17.96 12.75
CA PHE A 20 -31.38 16.86 13.39
C PHE A 20 -31.69 17.10 14.88
N GLY A 21 -31.25 18.22 15.46
CA GLY A 21 -31.43 18.52 16.88
C GLY A 21 -30.69 17.54 17.81
N ILE A 22 -29.53 17.05 17.39
CA ILE A 22 -28.71 16.09 18.14
C ILE A 22 -27.64 16.85 18.93
N GLU A 23 -27.54 16.59 20.23
CA GLU A 23 -26.41 17.08 21.04
C GLU A 23 -25.17 16.22 20.77
N SER A 24 -24.05 16.87 20.43
CA SER A 24 -22.77 16.18 20.30
C SER A 24 -22.27 15.79 21.69
N THR A 25 -21.93 14.52 21.88
CA THR A 25 -21.32 14.03 23.14
C THR A 25 -19.89 14.53 23.32
N GLY A 26 -19.28 15.17 22.31
CA GLY A 26 -17.96 15.80 22.39
C GLY A 26 -16.77 14.85 22.55
N GLU A 27 -17.01 13.56 22.76
CA GLU A 27 -15.98 12.54 22.92
C GLU A 27 -15.64 11.92 21.57
N ASP A 28 -14.46 12.28 21.05
CA ASP A 28 -13.85 11.61 19.92
C ASP A 28 -13.21 10.31 20.44
N VAL A 29 -14.01 9.26 20.58
CA VAL A 29 -13.56 7.96 21.08
C VAL A 29 -12.91 7.21 19.92
N SER A 30 -11.61 6.89 20.04
CA SER A 30 -10.97 5.93 19.14
C SER A 30 -11.58 4.54 19.39
N VAL A 31 -12.33 4.07 18.41
CA VAL A 31 -12.95 2.73 18.44
C VAL A 31 -12.37 1.90 17.30
N ARG A 32 -11.78 0.76 17.67
CA ARG A 32 -11.32 -0.25 16.71
C ARG A 32 -12.48 -0.74 15.85
N GLN A 33 -12.31 -0.68 14.53
CA GLN A 33 -13.22 -1.26 13.55
C GLN A 33 -13.00 -2.77 13.39
N TYR A 34 -11.82 -3.29 13.71
CA TYR A 34 -11.52 -4.72 13.58
C TYR A 34 -11.01 -5.33 14.89
N LYS A 35 -11.50 -6.52 15.18
CA LYS A 35 -11.02 -7.39 16.26
C LYS A 35 -9.87 -8.27 15.76
N LEU A 36 -8.76 -8.26 16.47
CA LEU A 36 -7.62 -9.16 16.26
C LEU A 36 -7.94 -10.58 16.71
N THR A 37 -7.51 -11.57 15.95
CA THR A 37 -7.41 -12.97 16.34
C THR A 37 -6.10 -13.53 15.81
N GLU A 38 -5.19 -13.89 16.70
CA GLU A 38 -3.94 -14.58 16.35
C GLU A 38 -4.17 -16.09 16.37
N HIS A 39 -3.51 -16.81 15.46
CA HIS A 39 -3.70 -18.25 15.27
C HIS A 39 -2.43 -19.00 15.68
N GLU A 40 -2.50 -19.78 16.77
CA GLU A 40 -1.37 -20.62 17.25
C GLU A 40 -1.19 -21.88 16.37
N GLU A 41 -2.29 -22.56 16.05
CA GLU A 41 -2.30 -23.73 15.16
C GLU A 41 -2.64 -23.31 13.72
N VAL A 42 -1.60 -23.17 12.89
CA VAL A 42 -1.74 -22.66 11.53
C VAL A 42 -1.90 -23.78 10.52
N ASN A 43 -3.08 -23.87 9.89
CA ASN A 43 -3.23 -24.64 8.65
C ASN A 43 -2.77 -23.79 7.46
N HIS A 44 -1.53 -24.00 7.00
CA HIS A 44 -0.93 -23.23 5.89
C HIS A 44 -1.72 -23.30 4.57
N ASP A 45 -2.54 -24.32 4.33
CA ASP A 45 -3.40 -24.39 3.15
C ASP A 45 -4.59 -23.43 3.20
N ARG A 46 -4.83 -22.77 4.35
CA ARG A 46 -5.89 -21.79 4.55
C ARG A 46 -5.39 -20.37 4.75
N VAL A 47 -4.08 -20.14 4.62
CA VAL A 47 -3.44 -18.84 4.83
C VAL A 47 -3.18 -18.17 3.49
N TYR A 48 -3.59 -16.91 3.36
CA TYR A 48 -3.27 -16.08 2.21
C TYR A 48 -1.79 -15.73 2.19
N THR A 49 -1.19 -15.74 1.00
CA THR A 49 0.24 -15.51 0.76
C THR A 49 0.47 -14.39 -0.27
N GLY A 50 -0.47 -13.46 -0.40
CA GLY A 50 -0.39 -12.30 -1.31
C GLY A 50 -1.46 -12.26 -2.40
N GLU A 51 -2.35 -13.25 -2.48
CA GLU A 51 -3.47 -13.23 -3.42
C GLU A 51 -4.44 -12.08 -3.12
N VAL A 52 -5.05 -11.49 -4.16
CA VAL A 52 -5.89 -10.29 -4.02
C VAL A 52 -7.26 -10.57 -3.41
N ALA A 53 -7.86 -11.72 -3.75
CA ALA A 53 -9.23 -12.03 -3.36
C ALA A 53 -9.46 -13.51 -3.04
N ARG A 54 -9.28 -14.42 -4.03
CA ARG A 54 -9.50 -15.86 -3.82
C ARG A 54 -8.21 -16.54 -3.37
N LEU A 55 -8.27 -17.29 -2.27
CA LEU A 55 -7.17 -18.11 -1.79
C LEU A 55 -6.61 -19.02 -2.89
N HIS A 56 -5.29 -19.15 -2.96
CA HIS A 56 -4.54 -19.90 -3.97
C HIS A 56 -4.75 -19.43 -5.41
N SER A 57 -5.34 -18.26 -5.68
CA SER A 57 -5.55 -17.78 -7.07
C SER A 57 -4.24 -17.51 -7.81
N LEU A 58 -3.19 -17.09 -7.12
CA LEU A 58 -1.87 -16.90 -7.72
C LEU A 58 -1.21 -18.23 -8.10
N LYS A 59 -1.48 -19.32 -7.37
CA LYS A 59 -1.02 -20.68 -7.72
C LYS A 59 -1.91 -21.31 -8.82
N ASN A 60 -3.22 -21.19 -8.64
CA ASN A 60 -4.25 -21.79 -9.48
C ASN A 60 -4.88 -20.74 -10.40
N GLN A 61 -4.10 -20.29 -11.38
CA GLN A 61 -4.50 -19.26 -12.35
C GLN A 61 -5.60 -19.77 -13.28
N ARG A 62 -6.75 -19.08 -13.29
CA ARG A 62 -7.88 -19.38 -14.18
C ARG A 62 -8.46 -18.08 -14.73
N PRO A 63 -8.66 -17.94 -16.05
CA PRO A 63 -9.30 -16.76 -16.63
C PRO A 63 -10.78 -16.68 -16.23
N PRO A 64 -11.42 -15.49 -16.30
CA PRO A 64 -10.84 -14.21 -16.75
C PRO A 64 -9.91 -13.59 -15.70
N PHE A 65 -8.95 -12.79 -16.17
CA PHE A 65 -8.01 -12.04 -15.32
C PHE A 65 -8.38 -10.57 -15.27
N ASP A 66 -8.44 -10.02 -14.06
CA ASP A 66 -8.87 -8.66 -13.77
C ASP A 66 -8.25 -8.15 -12.46
N ALA A 67 -8.73 -7.03 -11.93
CA ALA A 67 -8.22 -6.44 -10.70
C ALA A 67 -8.35 -7.34 -9.44
N LYS A 68 -9.31 -8.28 -9.41
CA LYS A 68 -9.52 -9.22 -8.29
C LYS A 68 -8.81 -10.57 -8.52
N ASN A 69 -8.48 -10.87 -9.77
CA ASN A 69 -7.77 -12.08 -10.18
C ASN A 69 -6.69 -11.72 -11.20
N PRO A 70 -5.55 -11.12 -10.78
CA PRO A 70 -4.51 -10.73 -11.71
C PRO A 70 -3.81 -11.96 -12.31
N PHE A 71 -3.33 -11.79 -13.55
CA PHE A 71 -2.52 -12.78 -14.25
C PHE A 71 -1.05 -12.70 -13.81
N LEU A 72 -0.43 -13.82 -13.45
CA LEU A 72 1.00 -13.88 -13.19
C LEU A 72 1.80 -13.92 -14.51
N ALA A 73 2.14 -12.74 -15.03
CA ALA A 73 2.93 -12.60 -16.24
C ALA A 73 4.42 -12.79 -15.97
N LYS A 74 5.10 -13.56 -16.82
CA LYS A 74 6.57 -13.68 -16.82
C LYS A 74 7.18 -12.42 -17.42
N ILE A 75 8.24 -11.89 -16.80
CA ILE A 75 9.02 -10.80 -17.39
C ILE A 75 10.04 -11.39 -18.35
N LYS A 76 9.81 -11.23 -19.66
CA LYS A 76 10.70 -11.71 -20.73
C LYS A 76 11.90 -10.80 -20.92
N VAL A 77 11.69 -9.49 -20.81
CA VAL A 77 12.74 -8.48 -20.97
C VAL A 77 12.61 -7.46 -19.84
N ASN A 78 13.74 -7.06 -19.28
CA ASN A 78 13.87 -5.91 -18.40
C ASN A 78 15.23 -5.28 -18.61
N ARG A 79 15.29 -4.23 -19.43
CA ARG A 79 16.54 -3.58 -19.84
C ARG A 79 16.49 -2.08 -19.65
N GLU A 80 17.65 -1.51 -19.35
CA GLU A 80 17.83 -0.07 -19.25
C GLU A 80 17.72 0.59 -20.63
N LEU A 81 17.01 1.72 -20.70
CA LEU A 81 16.83 2.54 -21.89
C LEU A 81 17.79 3.71 -21.93
N HIS A 82 18.13 4.29 -20.77
CA HIS A 82 19.09 5.38 -20.72
C HIS A 82 20.52 4.84 -20.85
N LYS A 83 21.34 5.51 -21.66
CA LYS A 83 22.76 5.14 -21.84
C LYS A 83 23.70 5.93 -20.92
N SER A 84 23.20 7.02 -20.33
CA SER A 84 23.93 7.92 -19.45
C SER A 84 22.95 8.78 -18.63
N GLY A 85 23.48 9.44 -17.58
CA GLY A 85 22.72 10.30 -16.68
C GLY A 85 22.28 9.61 -15.39
N ASP A 86 21.70 10.39 -14.47
CA ASP A 86 21.46 9.97 -13.08
C ASP A 86 20.09 9.29 -12.89
N ARG A 87 19.27 9.19 -13.94
CA ARG A 87 17.94 8.55 -13.91
C ARG A 87 17.96 7.23 -14.65
N SER A 88 17.32 6.20 -14.09
CA SER A 88 17.07 4.92 -14.76
C SER A 88 15.68 4.90 -15.39
N CYS A 89 15.59 4.42 -16.63
CA CYS A 89 14.35 4.18 -17.35
C CYS A 89 14.37 2.78 -17.95
N MET A 90 13.39 1.95 -17.58
CA MET A 90 13.36 0.54 -17.95
C MET A 90 12.35 0.29 -19.06
N HIS A 91 12.72 -0.57 -20.00
CA HIS A 91 11.81 -1.25 -20.92
C HIS A 91 11.55 -2.65 -20.40
N ILE A 92 10.29 -2.96 -20.13
CA ILE A 92 9.84 -4.22 -19.54
C ILE A 92 8.83 -4.89 -20.46
N GLU A 93 8.97 -6.19 -20.68
CA GLU A 93 8.03 -6.98 -21.48
C GLU A 93 7.40 -8.09 -20.65
N PHE A 94 6.08 -8.03 -20.48
CA PHE A 94 5.28 -9.02 -19.79
C PHE A 94 4.71 -10.03 -20.78
N ASP A 95 5.01 -11.31 -20.57
CA ASP A 95 4.40 -12.41 -21.30
C ASP A 95 2.96 -12.64 -20.83
N ILE A 96 2.01 -12.53 -21.75
CA ILE A 96 0.59 -12.76 -21.49
C ILE A 96 0.05 -13.97 -22.26
N GLU A 97 0.92 -14.82 -22.80
CA GLU A 97 0.51 -16.06 -23.45
C GLU A 97 -0.30 -16.97 -22.51
N GLY A 98 -1.32 -17.65 -23.05
CA GLY A 98 -2.23 -18.50 -22.26
C GLY A 98 -3.25 -17.73 -21.40
N SER A 99 -3.05 -16.43 -21.13
CA SER A 99 -3.95 -15.65 -20.28
C SER A 99 -5.33 -15.36 -20.90
N LYS A 100 -5.42 -15.43 -22.23
CA LYS A 100 -6.57 -14.96 -23.04
C LYS A 100 -6.88 -13.47 -22.89
N MET A 101 -6.00 -12.69 -22.26
CA MET A 101 -6.15 -11.24 -22.19
C MET A 101 -6.06 -10.62 -23.60
N ARG A 102 -6.69 -9.45 -23.74
CA ARG A 102 -6.72 -8.65 -24.98
C ARG A 102 -6.48 -7.20 -24.59
N TYR A 103 -5.71 -6.50 -25.40
CA TYR A 103 -5.41 -5.08 -25.24
C TYR A 103 -5.34 -4.41 -26.60
N GLU A 104 -5.47 -3.08 -26.61
CA GLU A 104 -5.22 -2.21 -27.75
C GLU A 104 -4.06 -1.25 -27.46
N THR A 105 -3.46 -0.68 -28.51
CA THR A 105 -2.51 0.43 -28.32
C THR A 105 -3.23 1.59 -27.62
N GLY A 106 -2.66 2.11 -26.53
CA GLY A 106 -3.29 3.17 -25.71
C GLY A 106 -3.99 2.65 -24.44
N ASP A 107 -4.17 1.33 -24.31
CA ASP A 107 -4.60 0.70 -23.05
C ASP A 107 -3.53 0.82 -21.96
N HIS A 108 -3.94 0.52 -20.72
CA HIS A 108 -3.05 0.49 -19.56
C HIS A 108 -2.89 -0.95 -19.06
N VAL A 109 -1.69 -1.25 -18.57
CA VAL A 109 -1.43 -2.44 -17.74
C VAL A 109 -1.25 -1.99 -16.30
N ALA A 110 -1.98 -2.63 -15.40
CA ALA A 110 -1.85 -2.44 -13.97
C ALA A 110 -0.98 -3.56 -13.39
N VAL A 111 0.03 -3.18 -12.60
CA VAL A 111 0.96 -4.09 -11.93
C VAL A 111 0.66 -4.05 -10.44
N SER A 112 0.47 -5.21 -9.80
CA SER A 112 0.31 -5.32 -8.34
C SER A 112 1.69 -5.53 -7.70
N PRO A 113 2.29 -4.50 -7.07
CA PRO A 113 3.66 -4.57 -6.61
C PRO A 113 3.75 -5.20 -5.20
N GLN A 114 4.98 -5.28 -4.69
CA GLN A 114 5.28 -5.67 -3.31
C GLN A 114 6.07 -4.53 -2.66
N ASN A 115 5.83 -4.27 -1.38
CA ASN A 115 6.68 -3.37 -0.61
C ASN A 115 8.10 -3.91 -0.50
N ASN A 116 9.05 -3.00 -0.31
CA ASN A 116 10.45 -3.37 -0.10
C ASN A 116 10.60 -4.18 1.19
N GLU A 117 11.26 -5.34 1.11
CA GLU A 117 11.42 -6.25 2.24
C GLU A 117 12.16 -5.60 3.42
N ALA A 118 13.17 -4.76 3.18
CA ALA A 118 13.88 -4.06 4.24
C ALA A 118 12.95 -3.07 4.99
N LEU A 119 12.04 -2.40 4.28
CA LEU A 119 11.06 -1.51 4.91
C LEU A 119 10.05 -2.29 5.77
N VAL A 120 9.61 -3.46 5.29
CA VAL A 120 8.74 -4.38 6.04
C VAL A 120 9.43 -4.89 7.30
N ASN A 121 10.67 -5.39 7.17
CA ASN A 121 11.47 -5.88 8.30
C ASN A 121 11.73 -4.77 9.31
N ARG A 122 12.08 -3.57 8.84
CA ARG A 122 12.34 -2.41 9.69
C ARG A 122 11.13 -2.04 10.55
N LEU A 123 9.91 -2.09 9.98
CA LEU A 123 8.70 -1.85 10.75
C LEU A 123 8.50 -2.91 11.85
N GLY A 124 8.74 -4.19 11.54
CA GLY A 124 8.69 -5.26 12.54
C GLY A 124 9.71 -5.09 13.66
N GLU A 125 10.95 -4.72 13.33
CA GLU A 125 12.03 -4.42 14.29
C GLU A 125 11.68 -3.24 15.20
N LEU A 126 11.17 -2.15 14.63
CA LEU A 126 10.76 -0.95 15.39
C LEU A 126 9.62 -1.23 16.36
N LEU A 127 8.78 -2.23 16.09
CA LEU A 127 7.68 -2.59 17.00
C LEU A 127 7.99 -3.83 17.86
N GLY A 128 9.09 -4.53 17.60
CA GLY A 128 9.46 -5.75 18.30
C GLY A 128 8.48 -6.91 18.07
N VAL A 129 7.88 -6.99 16.86
CA VAL A 129 6.83 -7.97 16.53
C VAL A 129 7.38 -9.07 15.63
N ASN A 130 6.97 -10.32 15.89
CA ASN A 130 7.20 -11.43 14.97
C ASN A 130 6.30 -11.27 13.73
N LEU A 131 6.90 -10.92 12.59
CA LEU A 131 6.14 -10.70 11.36
C LEU A 131 5.54 -11.99 10.76
N ASP A 132 6.00 -13.16 11.19
CA ASP A 132 5.51 -14.45 10.70
C ASP A 132 4.28 -14.96 11.49
N THR A 133 3.87 -14.25 12.54
CA THR A 133 2.60 -14.50 13.25
C THR A 133 1.42 -14.40 12.29
N VAL A 134 0.61 -15.45 12.23
CA VAL A 134 -0.61 -15.52 11.41
C VAL A 134 -1.78 -14.98 12.22
N PHE A 135 -2.53 -14.06 11.63
CA PHE A 135 -3.62 -13.36 12.29
C PHE A 135 -4.81 -13.13 11.37
N THR A 136 -5.90 -12.66 11.95
CA THR A 136 -7.11 -12.20 11.26
C THR A 136 -7.62 -10.95 11.93
N LEU A 137 -8.00 -9.96 11.10
CA LEU A 137 -8.73 -8.77 11.53
C LEU A 137 -10.19 -8.92 11.08
N THR A 138 -11.09 -9.21 12.02
CA THR A 138 -12.53 -9.38 11.73
C THR A 138 -13.28 -8.11 12.09
N ASN A 139 -14.09 -7.60 11.17
CA ASN A 139 -14.87 -6.39 11.39
C ASN A 139 -15.79 -6.59 12.61
N THR A 140 -15.80 -5.62 13.52
CA THR A 140 -16.65 -5.63 14.71
C THR A 140 -18.13 -5.40 14.37
N ASP A 141 -18.40 -4.80 13.22
CA ASP A 141 -19.73 -4.74 12.63
C ASP A 141 -20.06 -6.07 11.91
N GLU A 142 -20.88 -6.90 12.57
CA GLU A 142 -21.31 -8.20 12.08
C GLU A 142 -22.18 -8.11 10.81
N GLU A 143 -22.81 -6.96 10.53
CA GLU A 143 -23.65 -6.75 9.34
C GLU A 143 -22.81 -6.28 8.13
N SER A 144 -21.60 -5.79 8.37
CA SER A 144 -20.72 -5.30 7.30
C SER A 144 -20.40 -6.39 6.27
N SER A 145 -20.53 -6.06 4.99
CA SER A 145 -20.06 -6.93 3.89
C SER A 145 -18.52 -6.98 3.80
N LYS A 146 -17.83 -5.97 4.34
CA LYS A 146 -16.37 -5.90 4.41
C LYS A 146 -15.91 -6.56 5.72
N LYS A 147 -15.84 -7.90 5.71
CA LYS A 147 -15.46 -8.70 6.89
C LYS A 147 -14.02 -8.49 7.35
N HIS A 148 -13.12 -8.12 6.44
CA HIS A 148 -11.70 -7.95 6.70
C HIS A 148 -11.16 -6.72 5.95
N PRO A 149 -10.10 -6.05 6.45
CA PRO A 149 -9.49 -4.91 5.75
C PRO A 149 -8.77 -5.35 4.46
N PHE A 150 -8.22 -6.57 4.48
CA PHE A 150 -7.50 -7.25 3.40
C PHE A 150 -7.69 -8.77 3.54
N PRO A 151 -7.25 -9.59 2.57
CA PRO A 151 -7.40 -11.05 2.64
C PRO A 151 -6.79 -11.64 3.92
N CYS A 152 -7.61 -12.36 4.69
CA CYS A 152 -7.27 -13.01 5.96
C CYS A 152 -7.76 -14.48 5.97
N PRO A 153 -7.13 -15.37 6.75
CA PRO A 153 -5.95 -15.16 7.59
C PRO A 153 -4.67 -14.99 6.76
N CYS A 154 -3.73 -14.19 7.25
CA CYS A 154 -2.39 -14.02 6.66
C CYS A 154 -1.37 -13.67 7.76
N SER A 155 -0.08 -13.75 7.46
CA SER A 155 0.95 -13.24 8.38
C SER A 155 1.09 -11.72 8.30
N TYR A 156 1.60 -11.07 9.36
CA TYR A 156 1.92 -9.64 9.31
C TYR A 156 2.86 -9.32 8.15
N ARG A 157 3.87 -10.16 7.91
CA ARG A 157 4.78 -10.07 6.76
C ARG A 157 4.00 -10.02 5.45
N THR A 158 3.05 -10.95 5.25
CA THR A 158 2.22 -10.98 4.05
C THR A 158 1.38 -9.69 3.93
N ALA A 159 0.73 -9.26 5.01
CA ALA A 159 -0.08 -8.05 4.99
C ALA A 159 0.73 -6.81 4.61
N LEU A 160 1.90 -6.64 5.23
CA LEU A 160 2.80 -5.50 4.99
C LEU A 160 3.49 -5.58 3.62
N THR A 161 3.75 -6.77 3.08
CA THR A 161 4.37 -6.91 1.76
C THR A 161 3.38 -6.67 0.62
N TYR A 162 2.15 -7.16 0.72
CA TYR A 162 1.22 -7.25 -0.42
C TYR A 162 -0.04 -6.40 -0.31
N TYR A 163 -0.50 -6.10 0.91
CA TYR A 163 -1.86 -5.59 1.10
C TYR A 163 -1.93 -4.16 1.62
N ILE A 164 -0.92 -3.71 2.35
CA ILE A 164 -0.90 -2.42 3.03
C ILE A 164 0.15 -1.51 2.39
N ASP A 165 -0.17 -0.24 2.17
CA ASP A 165 0.81 0.75 1.73
C ASP A 165 1.53 1.34 2.95
N ILE A 166 2.79 0.93 3.13
CA ILE A 166 3.67 1.41 4.19
C ILE A 166 4.66 2.49 3.70
N ALA A 167 4.61 2.83 2.42
CA ALA A 167 5.53 3.78 1.79
C ALA A 167 4.88 5.17 1.56
N CYS A 168 3.55 5.26 1.60
CA CYS A 168 2.84 6.53 1.52
C CYS A 168 2.95 7.35 2.81
N ASN A 169 2.72 8.67 2.69
CA ASN A 169 2.58 9.55 3.85
C ASN A 169 1.31 9.18 4.65
N PRO A 170 1.41 8.91 5.96
CA PRO A 170 0.24 8.66 6.80
C PRO A 170 -0.69 9.87 6.84
N ARG A 171 -2.00 9.62 6.91
CA ARG A 171 -3.01 10.68 7.02
C ARG A 171 -3.14 11.18 8.46
N THR A 172 -3.73 12.36 8.63
CA THR A 172 -3.86 13.02 9.94
C THR A 172 -4.58 12.17 10.98
N HIS A 173 -5.60 11.40 10.58
CA HIS A 173 -6.28 10.49 11.50
C HIS A 173 -5.36 9.37 11.99
N ILE A 174 -4.43 8.87 11.17
CA ILE A 174 -3.44 7.87 11.60
C ILE A 174 -2.48 8.51 12.61
N ILE A 175 -2.03 9.75 12.36
CA ILE A 175 -1.19 10.50 13.30
C ILE A 175 -1.89 10.68 14.66
N LYS A 176 -3.20 10.93 14.64
CA LYS A 176 -4.01 11.05 15.85
C LYS A 176 -4.01 9.75 16.67
N GLU A 177 -4.20 8.60 16.02
CA GLU A 177 -4.16 7.30 16.71
C GLU A 177 -2.80 7.00 17.35
N LEU A 178 -1.69 7.50 16.79
CA LEU A 178 -0.34 7.30 17.35
C LEU A 178 -0.11 8.01 18.69
N ILE A 179 -0.92 9.01 19.04
CA ILE A 179 -0.78 9.78 20.29
C ILE A 179 -0.84 8.86 21.51
N ASP A 180 -1.82 7.95 21.53
CA ASP A 180 -2.07 7.05 22.66
C ASP A 180 -1.00 5.96 22.79
N TYR A 181 -0.21 5.75 21.75
CA TYR A 181 0.92 4.81 21.72
C TYR A 181 2.27 5.46 21.97
N THR A 182 2.31 6.77 22.17
CA THR A 182 3.55 7.54 22.37
C THR A 182 3.73 7.84 23.85
N LYS A 183 4.92 7.59 24.43
CA LYS A 183 5.17 7.81 25.87
C LYS A 183 5.84 9.14 26.20
N ASP A 184 6.67 9.67 25.30
CA ASP A 184 7.30 10.98 25.51
C ASP A 184 6.22 12.08 25.42
N PRO A 185 6.01 12.88 26.48
CA PRO A 185 5.02 13.96 26.47
C PRO A 185 5.27 14.99 25.36
N LYS A 186 6.53 15.25 24.99
CA LYS A 186 6.86 16.20 23.91
C LYS A 186 6.40 15.68 22.56
N ASP A 187 6.65 14.40 22.30
CA ASP A 187 6.23 13.74 21.06
C ASP A 187 4.70 13.63 21.02
N GLN A 188 4.04 13.34 22.15
CA GLN A 188 2.58 13.36 22.25
C GLN A 188 2.00 14.72 21.90
N GLU A 189 2.53 15.82 22.46
CA GLU A 189 2.11 17.19 22.14
C GLU A 189 2.35 17.52 20.67
N HIS A 190 3.48 17.08 20.12
CA HIS A 190 3.81 17.25 18.71
C HIS A 190 2.79 16.57 17.78
N LEU A 191 2.43 15.31 18.08
CA LEU A 191 1.41 14.55 17.34
C LEU A 191 0.00 15.16 17.51
N LYS A 192 -0.35 15.64 18.71
CA LYS A 192 -1.61 16.35 18.99
C LYS A 192 -1.73 17.63 18.16
N LEU A 193 -0.67 18.44 18.12
CA LEU A 193 -0.66 19.66 17.31
C LEU A 193 -0.79 19.33 15.83
N MET A 194 -0.02 18.36 15.34
CA MET A 194 0.00 17.95 13.94
C MET A 194 -1.32 17.35 13.43
N SER A 195 -2.07 16.69 14.32
CA SER A 195 -3.41 16.15 14.00
C SER A 195 -4.55 17.15 14.24
N SER A 196 -4.25 18.36 14.75
CA SER A 196 -5.24 19.41 14.98
C SER A 196 -5.66 20.13 13.69
N THR A 197 -6.79 20.81 13.75
CA THR A 197 -7.36 21.59 12.63
C THR A 197 -6.88 23.04 12.63
N SER A 198 -6.01 23.40 13.57
CA SER A 198 -5.39 24.72 13.70
C SER A 198 -4.48 25.03 12.50
N THR A 199 -4.29 26.32 12.20
CA THR A 199 -3.36 26.75 11.13
C THR A 199 -1.94 26.26 11.37
N GLU A 200 -1.46 26.34 12.62
CA GLU A 200 -0.15 25.85 13.02
C GLU A 200 -0.02 24.33 12.85
N GLY A 201 -1.04 23.57 13.30
CA GLY A 201 -1.08 22.12 13.14
C GLY A 201 -1.03 21.67 11.69
N LYS A 202 -1.82 22.31 10.81
CA LYS A 202 -1.82 22.04 9.36
C LYS A 202 -0.46 22.34 8.73
N GLN A 203 0.16 23.47 9.08
CA GLN A 203 1.50 23.83 8.60
C GLN A 203 2.54 22.82 9.07
N LEU A 204 2.45 22.37 10.33
CA LEU A 204 3.34 21.36 10.88
C LEU A 204 3.19 20.02 10.15
N PHE A 205 1.97 19.52 9.94
CA PHE A 205 1.71 18.30 9.18
C PHE A 205 2.22 18.41 7.73
N SER A 206 1.90 19.51 7.07
CA SER A 206 2.34 19.77 5.69
C SER A 206 3.86 19.75 5.58
N LYS A 207 4.57 20.39 6.51
CA LYS A 207 6.03 20.39 6.52
C LYS A 207 6.62 19.02 6.89
N TRP A 208 6.27 18.51 8.07
CA TRP A 208 6.95 17.34 8.66
C TRP A 208 6.54 16.01 8.02
N VAL A 209 5.29 15.86 7.57
CA VAL A 209 4.83 14.62 6.93
C VAL A 209 4.92 14.73 5.42
N THR A 210 4.29 15.74 4.82
CA THR A 210 4.11 15.81 3.36
C THR A 210 5.37 16.28 2.63
N GLN A 211 5.94 17.43 3.00
CA GLN A 211 7.09 18.01 2.29
C GLN A 211 8.38 17.24 2.58
N ASP A 212 8.62 16.92 3.85
CA ASP A 212 9.73 16.06 4.27
C ASP A 212 9.52 14.58 3.88
N ASN A 213 8.32 14.25 3.41
CA ASN A 213 7.93 12.99 2.81
C ASN A 213 8.23 11.76 3.70
N ARG A 214 7.73 11.82 4.94
CA ARG A 214 7.83 10.74 5.91
C ARG A 214 6.75 9.69 5.67
N ASN A 215 7.16 8.43 5.55
CA ASN A 215 6.24 7.29 5.63
C ASN A 215 6.13 6.82 7.10
N ILE A 216 5.28 5.83 7.38
CA ILE A 216 5.06 5.36 8.76
C ILE A 216 6.34 4.89 9.45
N VAL A 217 7.27 4.27 8.72
CA VAL A 217 8.54 3.80 9.28
C VAL A 217 9.40 4.99 9.71
N HIS A 218 9.52 6.03 8.89
CA HIS A 218 10.29 7.23 9.24
C HIS A 218 9.72 7.94 10.47
N ILE A 219 8.39 7.98 10.60
CA ILE A 219 7.72 8.57 11.77
C ILE A 219 8.08 7.80 13.03
N LEU A 220 8.04 6.47 13.01
CA LEU A 220 8.38 5.64 14.16
C LEU A 220 9.89 5.64 14.48
N GLU A 221 10.75 5.89 13.49
CA GLU A 221 12.18 6.13 13.72
C GLU A 221 12.44 7.47 14.43
N ASP A 222 11.73 8.52 14.01
CA ASP A 222 11.87 9.86 14.60
C ASP A 222 11.20 9.94 15.99
N LEU A 223 10.24 9.06 16.29
CA LEU A 223 9.49 9.01 17.55
C LEU A 223 9.71 7.67 18.27
N PRO A 224 10.88 7.43 18.89
CA PRO A 224 11.29 6.09 19.37
C PRO A 224 10.42 5.51 20.49
N THR A 225 9.66 6.37 21.20
CA THR A 225 8.73 5.97 22.25
C THR A 225 7.31 5.67 21.74
N CYS A 226 7.02 5.98 20.48
CA CYS A 226 5.78 5.62 19.81
C CYS A 226 5.81 4.14 19.41
N ARG A 227 5.04 3.31 20.11
CA ARG A 227 5.02 1.85 19.92
C ARG A 227 3.58 1.36 19.69
N PRO A 228 2.97 1.68 18.53
CA PRO A 228 1.63 1.21 18.21
C PRO A 228 1.59 -0.31 18.04
N ALA A 229 0.44 -0.90 18.38
CA ALA A 229 0.20 -2.30 18.09
C ALA A 229 0.14 -2.50 16.55
N LEU A 230 0.87 -3.50 16.04
CA LEU A 230 1.03 -3.68 14.59
C LEU A 230 -0.30 -4.04 13.90
N ASP A 231 -1.20 -4.76 14.57
CA ASP A 231 -2.55 -5.04 14.09
C ASP A 231 -3.38 -3.76 13.90
N HIS A 232 -3.23 -2.79 14.80
CA HIS A 232 -3.91 -1.50 14.69
C HIS A 232 -3.35 -0.69 13.52
N LEU A 233 -2.03 -0.66 13.32
CA LEU A 233 -1.46 -0.06 12.11
C LEU A 233 -1.95 -0.75 10.83
N CYS A 234 -2.08 -2.07 10.84
CA CYS A 234 -2.60 -2.82 9.70
C CYS A 234 -4.07 -2.47 9.39
N GLU A 235 -4.85 -2.12 10.41
CA GLU A 235 -6.21 -1.62 10.28
C GLU A 235 -6.27 -0.18 9.72
N LEU A 236 -5.37 0.69 10.17
CA LEU A 236 -5.38 2.13 9.85
C LEU A 236 -4.74 2.45 8.48
N LEU A 237 -3.66 1.77 8.12
CA LEU A 237 -2.90 2.09 6.92
C LEU A 237 -3.69 1.71 5.65
N PRO A 238 -3.57 2.53 4.58
CA PRO A 238 -4.35 2.31 3.37
C PRO A 238 -3.91 1.04 2.63
N ARG A 239 -4.78 0.52 1.77
CA ARG A 239 -4.47 -0.64 0.93
C ARG A 239 -3.42 -0.32 -0.12
N LEU A 240 -2.46 -1.22 -0.31
CA LEU A 240 -1.49 -1.16 -1.41
C LEU A 240 -2.22 -1.24 -2.76
N GLN A 241 -2.04 -0.21 -3.59
CA GLN A 241 -2.73 -0.10 -4.88
C GLN A 241 -1.90 -0.69 -6.02
N PRO A 242 -2.53 -1.28 -7.06
CA PRO A 242 -1.86 -1.53 -8.33
C PRO A 242 -1.37 -0.21 -8.96
N ARG A 243 -0.22 -0.25 -9.64
CA ARG A 243 0.33 0.90 -10.37
C ARG A 243 0.10 0.71 -11.86
N TYR A 244 -0.47 1.72 -12.50
CA TYR A 244 -0.83 1.70 -13.92
C TYR A 244 0.30 2.25 -14.77
N TYR A 245 0.55 1.59 -15.90
CA TYR A 245 1.49 2.02 -16.92
C TYR A 245 0.79 1.99 -18.28
N SER A 246 1.06 2.99 -19.11
CA SER A 246 0.63 2.97 -20.51
C SER A 246 1.35 1.86 -21.25
N ILE A 247 0.62 1.09 -22.06
CA ILE A 247 1.19 0.00 -22.83
C ILE A 247 2.01 0.59 -24.00
N SER A 248 3.31 0.29 -24.06
CA SER A 248 4.25 0.80 -25.06
C SER A 248 4.46 -0.17 -26.24
N SER A 249 3.46 -1.00 -26.54
CA SER A 249 3.47 -1.99 -27.64
C SER A 249 2.14 -2.00 -28.38
N SER A 250 2.12 -2.52 -29.61
CA SER A 250 0.89 -2.76 -30.36
C SER A 250 0.58 -4.26 -30.41
N PRO A 251 -0.67 -4.68 -30.12
CA PRO A 251 -1.07 -6.09 -30.18
C PRO A 251 -1.02 -6.66 -31.61
N LYS A 252 -1.01 -5.79 -32.64
CA LYS A 252 -0.86 -6.21 -34.04
C LYS A 252 0.52 -6.79 -34.34
N VAL A 253 1.54 -6.39 -33.58
CA VAL A 253 2.92 -6.88 -33.68
C VAL A 253 3.26 -7.82 -32.53
N TYR A 254 2.74 -7.53 -31.33
CA TYR A 254 3.06 -8.22 -30.09
C TYR A 254 1.80 -8.78 -29.40
N PRO A 255 1.04 -9.70 -30.02
CA PRO A 255 -0.25 -10.16 -29.49
C PRO A 255 -0.16 -10.88 -28.14
N ASN A 256 1.02 -11.41 -27.79
CA ASN A 256 1.26 -12.21 -26.60
C ASN A 256 2.19 -11.53 -25.58
N THR A 257 2.60 -10.28 -25.80
CA THR A 257 3.47 -9.56 -24.86
C THR A 257 3.02 -8.12 -24.70
N VAL A 258 2.95 -7.65 -23.45
CA VAL A 258 2.61 -6.27 -23.12
C VAL A 258 3.88 -5.55 -22.67
N HIS A 259 4.23 -4.46 -23.36
CA HIS A 259 5.42 -3.67 -23.04
C HIS A 259 5.10 -2.49 -22.14
N VAL A 260 6.03 -2.15 -21.25
CA VAL A 260 5.99 -0.98 -20.37
C VAL A 260 7.31 -0.23 -20.42
N THR A 261 7.21 1.10 -20.48
CA THR A 261 8.35 2.01 -20.30
C THR A 261 8.15 2.76 -18.98
N ALA A 262 9.05 2.58 -18.02
CA ALA A 262 8.90 3.14 -16.68
C ALA A 262 10.20 3.72 -16.13
N VAL A 263 10.13 4.94 -15.59
CA VAL A 263 11.25 5.58 -14.89
C VAL A 263 11.34 5.04 -13.46
N LEU A 264 12.55 4.67 -13.04
CA LEU A 264 12.83 4.30 -11.65
C LEU A 264 12.57 5.50 -10.74
N VAL A 265 11.79 5.29 -9.68
CA VAL A 265 11.52 6.35 -8.69
C VAL A 265 12.37 6.06 -7.47
N GLU A 266 13.40 6.88 -7.30
CA GLU A 266 14.30 6.86 -6.15
C GLU A 266 14.82 8.29 -5.96
N TYR A 267 14.68 8.84 -4.75
CA TYR A 267 15.07 10.21 -4.46
C TYR A 267 15.38 10.40 -2.99
N GLU A 268 16.27 11.35 -2.70
CA GLU A 268 16.56 11.80 -1.35
C GLU A 268 15.46 12.76 -0.87
N THR A 269 14.97 12.55 0.35
CA THR A 269 14.00 13.42 1.00
C THR A 269 14.71 14.57 1.71
N PRO A 270 13.99 15.66 2.07
CA PRO A 270 14.56 16.73 2.90
C PRO A 270 15.14 16.27 4.25
N THR A 271 14.80 15.07 4.71
CA THR A 271 15.35 14.48 5.94
C THR A 271 16.66 13.71 5.72
N GLY A 272 17.22 13.71 4.50
CA GLY A 272 18.41 12.95 4.13
C GLY A 272 18.19 11.44 3.98
N ARG A 273 16.92 10.98 3.96
CA ARG A 273 16.57 9.57 3.73
C ARG A 273 16.33 9.34 2.25
N THR A 274 16.49 8.11 1.76
CA THR A 274 16.17 7.76 0.36
C THR A 274 14.83 7.06 0.27
N ASN A 275 13.85 7.69 -0.37
CA ASN A 275 12.55 7.09 -0.65
C ASN A 275 12.57 6.38 -2.00
N LYS A 276 11.97 5.18 -2.02
CA LYS A 276 11.91 4.29 -3.18
C LYS A 276 10.47 4.10 -3.61
N GLY A 277 10.19 4.27 -4.89
CA GLY A 277 8.87 3.98 -5.46
C GLY A 277 8.60 2.49 -5.44
N VAL A 278 7.48 2.09 -4.83
CA VAL A 278 7.16 0.68 -4.57
C VAL A 278 7.19 -0.17 -5.84
N ALA A 279 6.41 0.19 -6.87
CA ALA A 279 6.31 -0.62 -8.08
C ALA A 279 7.56 -0.58 -8.96
N THR A 280 8.18 0.60 -9.13
CA THR A 280 9.31 0.75 -10.05
C THR A 280 10.58 0.13 -9.49
N THR A 281 10.86 0.25 -8.18
CA THR A 281 12.00 -0.45 -7.56
C THR A 281 11.78 -1.97 -7.51
N TRP A 282 10.55 -2.42 -7.26
CA TRP A 282 10.20 -3.84 -7.32
C TRP A 282 10.40 -4.43 -8.72
N LEU A 283 9.93 -3.73 -9.76
CA LEU A 283 10.16 -4.13 -11.16
C LEU A 283 11.65 -4.09 -11.54
N ALA A 284 12.41 -3.09 -11.08
CA ALA A 284 13.84 -2.99 -11.36
C ALA A 284 14.65 -4.19 -10.84
N ALA A 285 14.23 -4.78 -9.73
CA ALA A 285 14.84 -5.99 -9.16
C ALA A 285 14.50 -7.27 -9.94
N LYS A 286 13.43 -7.27 -10.75
CA LYS A 286 12.94 -8.44 -11.48
C LYS A 286 13.61 -8.54 -12.86
N LYS A 287 14.87 -8.93 -12.88
CA LYS A 287 15.64 -9.13 -14.13
C LYS A 287 15.63 -10.61 -14.54
N PRO A 288 15.18 -10.95 -15.77
CA PRO A 288 15.35 -12.30 -16.29
C PRO A 288 16.83 -12.62 -16.49
N LYS A 289 17.19 -13.89 -16.29
CA LYS A 289 18.53 -14.43 -16.58
C LYS A 289 18.36 -15.70 -17.40
N ASP A 290 19.30 -15.97 -18.30
CA ASP A 290 19.18 -17.05 -19.29
C ASP A 290 19.03 -18.45 -18.65
N ASP A 291 19.65 -18.68 -17.49
CA ASP A 291 19.69 -20.00 -16.83
C ASP A 291 18.63 -20.19 -15.72
N THR A 292 17.70 -19.26 -15.53
CA THR A 292 16.71 -19.33 -14.43
C THR A 292 15.30 -19.06 -14.93
N GLU A 293 14.29 -19.59 -14.23
CA GLU A 293 12.90 -19.26 -14.55
C GLU A 293 12.69 -17.74 -14.49
N PRO A 294 12.06 -17.14 -15.53
CA PRO A 294 11.81 -15.71 -15.55
C PRO A 294 10.96 -15.26 -14.35
N PRO A 295 11.27 -14.09 -13.76
CA PRO A 295 10.47 -13.58 -12.67
C PRO A 295 9.03 -13.31 -13.11
N VAL A 296 8.07 -13.61 -12.24
CA VAL A 296 6.64 -13.37 -12.48
C VAL A 296 6.12 -12.16 -11.70
N VAL A 297 5.13 -11.47 -12.27
CA VAL A 297 4.45 -10.34 -11.64
C VAL A 297 2.93 -10.40 -11.88
N PRO A 298 2.08 -10.07 -10.89
CA PRO A 298 0.63 -10.05 -11.09
C PRO A 298 0.22 -8.78 -11.85
N ILE A 299 -0.41 -8.95 -13.00
CA ILE A 299 -0.90 -7.85 -13.85
C ILE A 299 -2.35 -8.05 -14.29
N PHE A 300 -2.99 -6.96 -14.69
CA PHE A 300 -4.23 -6.99 -15.45
C PHE A 300 -4.30 -5.80 -16.40
N ILE A 301 -5.13 -5.91 -17.45
CA ILE A 301 -5.30 -4.86 -18.46
C ILE A 301 -6.54 -4.03 -18.14
N ARG A 302 -6.41 -2.71 -18.25
CA ARG A 302 -7.52 -1.76 -18.16
C ARG A 302 -7.65 -1.03 -19.49
N ARG A 303 -8.82 -1.18 -20.10
CA ARG A 303 -9.15 -0.51 -21.36
C ARG A 303 -9.19 1.00 -21.20
N SER A 304 -8.71 1.68 -22.22
CA SER A 304 -8.63 3.13 -22.34
C SER A 304 -9.59 3.64 -23.42
N GLN A 305 -9.74 4.97 -23.50
CA GLN A 305 -10.44 5.66 -24.58
C GLN A 305 -9.48 6.38 -25.54
N PHE A 306 -8.17 6.22 -25.34
CA PHE A 306 -7.11 6.78 -26.19
C PHE A 306 -7.07 6.11 -27.58
#